data_AF-T2JUN9-F1
#
_entry.id   AF-T2JUN9-F1
#
_cell.length_a   1.000
_cell.length_b   1.000
_cell.length_c   1.000
_cell.angle_alpha   90.00
_cell.angle_beta   90.00
_cell.angle_gamma   90.00
#
_symmetry.space_group_name_H-M   'P 1'
#
loop_
_entity.id
_entity.type
_entity.pdbx_description
1 polymer ?
#
loop_
_entity_poly.entity_id
_entity_poly.type
_entity_poly.pdbx_seq_one_letter_code
_entity_poly.pdbx_strand_id
1 'polypeptide(L)'
;MIKKSWLMLCLILGILAFCGCISLSQSSAKFQLALPIDCQLGKDCFIFHYVDVEPDEREIDVNCGRQTYNNHKGTDFGIANLKIMEKGVNVLAVAAGEVKRVRDGIIDKLVVNEEEILQVEGQECGNGIVIAHGLGWETQYCHLKQGSV
;
A
#
# COMPACT_ATOMS: atom_id res chain seq x y z
N MET A 1 39.80 -36.67 -43.96
CA MET A 1 38.65 -35.72 -44.01
C MET A 1 37.70 -35.81 -42.79
N ILE A 2 37.85 -36.78 -41.88
CA ILE A 2 36.91 -37.02 -40.76
C ILE A 2 37.12 -36.09 -39.55
N LYS A 3 38.34 -35.59 -39.30
CA LYS A 3 38.68 -34.77 -38.12
C LYS A 3 38.05 -33.36 -38.09
N LYS A 4 37.73 -32.77 -39.27
CA LYS A 4 37.10 -31.44 -39.35
C LYS A 4 35.62 -31.45 -39.00
N SER A 5 34.92 -32.56 -39.27
CA SER A 5 33.49 -32.70 -39.02
C SER A 5 33.18 -32.83 -37.52
N TRP A 6 34.06 -33.48 -36.76
CA TRP A 6 33.89 -33.61 -35.31
C TRP A 6 34.15 -32.28 -34.56
N LEU A 7 35.12 -31.49 -35.04
CA LEU A 7 35.41 -30.17 -34.50
C LEU A 7 34.23 -29.19 -34.70
N MET A 8 33.57 -29.22 -35.87
CA MET A 8 32.39 -28.39 -36.11
C MET A 8 31.18 -28.84 -35.28
N LEU A 9 30.98 -30.15 -35.06
CA LEU A 9 29.87 -30.65 -34.25
C LEU A 9 30.00 -30.23 -32.77
N CYS A 10 31.21 -30.27 -32.21
CA CYS A 10 31.48 -29.78 -30.84
C CYS A 10 31.27 -28.27 -30.70
N LEU A 11 31.61 -27.49 -31.73
CA LEU A 11 31.39 -26.04 -31.76
C LEU A 11 29.90 -25.68 -31.79
N ILE A 12 29.09 -26.40 -32.57
CA ILE A 12 27.64 -26.15 -32.68
C ILE A 12 26.90 -26.54 -31.39
N LEU A 13 27.26 -27.67 -30.76
CA LEU A 13 26.72 -28.09 -29.46
C LEU A 13 27.14 -27.14 -28.32
N GLY A 14 28.36 -26.59 -28.36
CA GLY A 14 28.82 -25.59 -27.39
C GLY A 14 28.07 -24.26 -27.52
N ILE A 15 27.74 -23.83 -28.74
CA ILE A 15 26.98 -22.58 -28.99
C ILE A 15 25.51 -22.72 -28.56
N LEU A 16 24.87 -23.88 -28.80
CA LEU A 16 23.49 -24.14 -28.36
C LEU A 16 23.37 -24.26 -26.82
N ALA A 17 24.39 -24.82 -26.14
CA ALA A 17 24.42 -24.86 -24.68
C ALA A 17 24.68 -23.49 -24.03
N PHE A 18 25.39 -22.58 -24.72
CA PHE A 18 25.67 -21.23 -24.22
C PHE A 18 24.48 -20.26 -24.40
N CYS A 19 23.56 -20.54 -25.34
CA CYS A 19 22.43 -19.66 -25.63
C CYS A 19 21.18 -19.90 -24.74
N GLY A 20 21.18 -20.95 -23.90
CA GLY A 20 20.04 -21.33 -23.05
C GLY A 20 19.93 -20.61 -21.70
N CYS A 21 20.88 -19.74 -21.35
CA CYS A 21 20.94 -19.07 -20.05
C CYS A 21 20.95 -17.53 -20.13
N ILE A 22 20.33 -16.95 -21.17
CA ILE A 22 20.00 -15.52 -21.13
C ILE A 22 18.74 -15.37 -20.26
N SER A 23 18.93 -15.31 -18.95
CA SER A 23 17.92 -14.77 -18.05
C SER A 23 17.71 -13.31 -18.44
N LEU A 24 16.63 -13.04 -19.17
CA LEU A 24 16.11 -11.68 -19.29
C LEU A 24 15.79 -11.23 -17.87
N SER A 25 16.68 -10.45 -17.25
CA SER A 25 16.35 -9.68 -16.05
C SER A 25 15.25 -8.72 -16.45
N GLN A 26 13.99 -9.14 -16.26
CA GLN A 26 12.86 -8.25 -16.30
C GLN A 26 13.11 -7.25 -15.17
N SER A 27 13.52 -6.03 -15.53
CA SER A 27 13.57 -4.93 -14.59
C SER A 27 12.14 -4.74 -14.10
N SER A 28 11.80 -5.31 -12.95
CA SER A 28 10.58 -4.97 -12.23
C SER A 28 10.65 -3.47 -12.00
N ALA A 29 9.81 -2.71 -12.69
CA ALA A 29 9.62 -1.31 -12.34
C ALA A 29 9.29 -1.29 -10.84
N LYS A 30 10.12 -0.59 -10.05
CA LYS A 30 9.90 -0.50 -8.60
C LYS A 30 8.48 -0.01 -8.39
N PHE A 31 7.69 -0.74 -7.61
CA PHE A 31 6.36 -0.28 -7.21
C PHE A 31 6.53 1.04 -6.46
N GLN A 32 5.86 2.08 -6.94
CA GLN A 32 5.92 3.44 -6.40
C GLN A 32 4.54 3.83 -5.90
N LEU A 33 4.52 4.47 -4.74
CA LEU A 33 3.31 4.97 -4.10
C LEU A 33 3.30 6.49 -4.19
N ALA A 34 2.22 7.07 -4.74
CA ALA A 34 1.93 8.49 -4.62
C ALA A 34 1.35 8.84 -3.23
N LEU A 35 1.14 10.13 -2.96
CA LEU A 35 0.41 10.59 -1.78
C LEU A 35 -1.08 10.17 -1.90
N PRO A 36 -1.69 9.52 -0.89
CA PRO A 36 -3.05 8.98 -0.98
C PRO A 36 -4.16 10.02 -0.82
N ILE A 37 -3.82 11.31 -0.70
CA ILE A 37 -4.77 12.37 -0.36
C ILE A 37 -4.42 13.65 -1.14
N ASP A 38 -5.43 14.32 -1.67
CA ASP A 38 -5.31 15.57 -2.43
C ASP A 38 -5.16 16.77 -1.49
N CYS A 39 -3.94 16.97 -1.00
CA CYS A 39 -3.61 18.01 -0.02
C CYS A 39 -2.14 18.44 -0.10
N GLN A 40 -1.82 19.57 0.53
CA GLN A 40 -0.48 20.04 0.83
C GLN A 40 -0.06 19.60 2.25
N LEU A 41 0.79 18.57 2.31
CA LEU A 41 1.28 18.03 3.58
C LEU A 41 1.97 19.10 4.43
N GLY A 42 1.57 19.18 5.71
CA GLY A 42 2.01 20.19 6.66
C GLY A 42 1.23 21.50 6.63
N LYS A 43 0.23 21.64 5.75
CA LYS A 43 -0.61 22.84 5.65
C LYS A 43 -2.08 22.54 5.85
N ASP A 44 -2.66 21.69 5.03
CA ASP A 44 -4.10 21.35 5.05
C ASP A 44 -4.35 19.86 5.33
N CYS A 45 -3.29 19.05 5.35
CA CYS A 45 -3.26 17.70 5.92
C CYS A 45 -1.93 17.46 6.66
N PHE A 46 -1.92 16.48 7.55
CA PHE A 46 -0.77 16.14 8.39
C PHE A 46 -0.65 14.63 8.51
N ILE A 47 0.57 14.12 8.72
CA ILE A 47 0.70 12.75 9.21
C ILE A 47 0.28 12.78 10.68
N PHE A 48 -0.73 12.00 11.03
CA PHE A 48 -1.26 11.89 12.38
C PHE A 48 -0.62 10.72 13.12
N HIS A 49 -0.53 9.56 12.45
CA HIS A 49 0.20 8.39 12.93
C HIS A 49 0.99 7.73 11.78
N TYR A 50 2.16 7.20 12.10
CA TYR A 50 2.96 6.34 11.22
C TYR A 50 2.72 4.87 11.53
N VAL A 51 3.19 4.00 10.63
CA VAL A 51 3.26 2.56 10.88
C VAL A 51 4.08 2.31 12.15
N ASP A 52 3.58 1.43 12.99
CA ASP A 52 4.32 0.87 14.10
C ASP A 52 5.30 -0.18 13.55
N VAL A 53 6.59 0.16 13.56
CA VAL A 53 7.64 -0.73 13.06
C VAL A 53 8.13 -1.71 14.12
N GLU A 54 7.72 -1.53 15.37
CA GLU A 54 8.07 -2.40 16.49
C GLU A 54 6.83 -2.68 17.36
N PRO A 55 5.94 -3.58 16.92
CA PRO A 55 4.66 -3.86 17.58
C PRO A 55 4.85 -4.56 18.92
N ASP A 56 5.02 -3.76 19.95
CA ASP A 56 4.98 -4.11 21.36
C ASP A 56 4.67 -2.84 22.18
N GLU A 57 4.93 -2.87 23.50
CA GLU A 57 4.70 -1.72 24.38
C GLU A 57 5.55 -0.49 24.03
N ARG A 58 6.53 -0.59 23.13
CA ARG A 58 7.42 0.51 22.77
C ARG A 58 6.83 1.46 21.74
N GLU A 59 5.95 0.97 20.86
CA GLU A 59 5.21 1.78 19.88
C GLU A 59 6.13 2.73 19.10
N ILE A 60 6.97 2.17 18.24
CA ILE A 60 8.02 2.93 17.56
C ILE A 60 7.61 3.22 16.12
N ASP A 61 7.67 4.50 15.73
CA ASP A 61 7.45 4.90 14.33
C ASP A 61 8.70 4.77 13.45
N VAL A 62 8.52 4.96 12.15
CA VAL A 62 9.59 4.88 11.13
C VAL A 62 10.77 5.86 11.35
N ASN A 63 10.60 6.88 12.18
CA ASN A 63 11.63 7.86 12.53
C ASN A 63 12.20 7.64 13.95
N CYS A 64 12.01 6.45 14.52
CA CYS A 64 12.37 6.12 15.90
C CYS A 64 11.66 7.01 16.95
N GLY A 65 10.55 7.63 16.57
CA GLY A 65 9.67 8.39 17.44
C GLY A 65 8.53 7.56 18.00
N ARG A 66 7.53 8.24 18.56
CA ARG A 66 6.31 7.64 19.14
C ARG A 66 5.03 8.22 18.52
N GLN A 67 5.09 8.73 17.29
CA GLN A 67 3.91 9.20 16.58
C GLN A 67 3.20 8.01 15.91
N THR A 68 2.79 7.05 16.72
CA THR A 68 2.12 5.81 16.36
C THR A 68 1.40 5.25 17.60
N TYR A 69 0.85 4.05 17.52
CA TYR A 69 0.29 3.31 18.65
C TYR A 69 0.48 1.81 18.41
N ASN A 70 0.43 1.00 19.47
CA ASN A 70 0.70 -0.43 19.41
C ASN A 70 -0.14 -1.14 18.34
N ASN A 71 0.53 -1.88 17.45
CA ASN A 71 -0.05 -2.61 16.33
C ASN A 71 -0.66 -1.73 15.22
N HIS A 72 -0.26 -0.46 15.10
CA HIS A 72 -0.72 0.36 13.99
C HIS A 72 -0.08 -0.09 12.65
N LYS A 73 -0.92 -0.51 11.70
CA LYS A 73 -0.49 -1.15 10.44
C LYS A 73 -0.41 -0.19 9.24
N GLY A 74 -0.72 1.09 9.43
CA GLY A 74 -0.89 2.06 8.35
C GLY A 74 -0.22 3.40 8.63
N THR A 75 -0.46 4.37 7.75
CA THR A 75 -0.11 5.78 7.98
C THR A 75 -1.38 6.60 7.86
N ASP A 76 -1.68 7.36 8.91
CA ASP A 76 -2.89 8.17 9.00
C ASP A 76 -2.60 9.58 8.51
N PHE A 77 -3.33 10.00 7.49
CA PHE A 77 -3.33 11.38 7.00
C PHE A 77 -4.50 12.12 7.63
N GLY A 78 -4.21 12.92 8.66
CA GLY A 78 -5.19 13.71 9.38
C GLY A 78 -5.53 15.02 8.66
N ILE A 79 -6.81 15.37 8.69
CA ILE A 79 -7.33 16.70 8.32
C ILE A 79 -7.79 17.43 9.59
N ALA A 80 -7.89 18.76 9.52
CA ALA A 80 -8.00 19.57 10.73
C ALA A 80 -9.25 19.30 11.61
N ASN A 81 -10.40 18.96 11.01
CA ASN A 81 -11.65 18.70 11.73
C ASN A 81 -12.77 18.17 10.81
N LEU A 82 -13.90 17.81 11.43
CA LEU A 82 -15.12 17.33 10.75
C LEU A 82 -15.71 18.32 9.74
N LYS A 83 -15.56 19.63 9.93
CA LYS A 83 -16.06 20.61 8.93
C LYS A 83 -15.27 20.55 7.63
N ILE A 84 -14.01 20.16 7.68
CA ILE A 84 -13.20 19.91 6.47
C ILE A 84 -13.59 18.57 5.84
N MET A 85 -13.82 17.54 6.67
CA MET A 85 -14.32 16.24 6.20
C MET A 85 -15.65 16.39 5.46
N GLU A 86 -16.61 17.14 6.03
CA GLU A 86 -17.92 17.40 5.42
C GLU A 86 -17.84 18.09 4.06
N LYS A 87 -16.87 18.99 3.87
CA LYS A 87 -16.60 19.63 2.57
C LYS A 87 -16.04 18.65 1.54
N GLY A 88 -15.47 17.54 1.99
CA GLY A 88 -14.80 16.55 1.16
C GLY A 88 -13.31 16.89 0.97
N VAL A 89 -12.48 15.87 1.12
CA VAL A 89 -11.06 15.87 0.71
C VAL A 89 -10.87 14.62 -0.12
N ASN A 90 -10.36 14.76 -1.34
CA ASN A 90 -10.24 13.62 -2.23
C ASN A 90 -9.15 12.68 -1.70
N VAL A 91 -9.51 11.41 -1.56
CA VAL A 91 -8.55 10.32 -1.35
C VAL A 91 -8.25 9.73 -2.72
N LEU A 92 -6.97 9.65 -3.05
CA LEU A 92 -6.49 9.27 -4.38
C LEU A 92 -5.81 7.90 -4.31
N ALA A 93 -6.09 7.06 -5.30
CA ALA A 93 -5.36 5.81 -5.45
C ALA A 93 -3.86 6.11 -5.64
N VAL A 94 -3.02 5.56 -4.77
CA VAL A 94 -1.56 5.80 -4.78
C VAL A 94 -0.86 5.18 -5.99
N ALA A 95 -1.50 4.23 -6.65
CA ALA A 95 -1.05 3.57 -7.87
C ALA A 95 -2.25 2.96 -8.61
N ALA A 96 -2.10 2.71 -9.92
CA ALA A 96 -3.11 2.00 -10.70
C ALA A 96 -3.27 0.54 -10.19
N GLY A 97 -4.49 0.01 -10.22
CA GLY A 97 -4.76 -1.34 -9.76
C GLY A 97 -6.21 -1.78 -9.93
N GLU A 98 -6.50 -3.01 -9.49
CA GLU A 98 -7.83 -3.61 -9.48
C GLU A 98 -8.44 -3.47 -8.08
N VAL A 99 -9.68 -2.96 -8.01
CA VAL A 99 -10.44 -2.92 -6.76
C VAL A 99 -10.82 -4.34 -6.32
N LYS A 100 -10.34 -4.76 -5.15
CA LYS A 100 -10.59 -6.09 -4.57
C LYS A 100 -11.79 -6.12 -3.63
N ARG A 101 -11.95 -5.06 -2.82
CA ARG A 101 -12.98 -4.96 -1.79
C ARG A 101 -13.39 -3.49 -1.63
N VAL A 102 -14.67 -3.28 -1.36
CA VAL A 102 -15.25 -1.97 -1.06
C VAL A 102 -16.19 -2.12 0.13
N ARG A 103 -16.20 -1.13 1.00
CA ARG A 103 -17.25 -0.89 1.98
C ARG A 103 -17.60 0.59 1.94
N ASP A 104 -18.87 0.89 1.70
CA ASP A 104 -19.40 2.25 1.78
C ASP A 104 -20.77 2.23 2.46
N GLY A 105 -21.14 3.34 3.10
CA GLY A 105 -22.39 3.52 3.83
C GLY A 105 -22.27 3.54 5.35
N ILE A 106 -21.07 3.31 5.91
CA ILE A 106 -20.80 3.50 7.35
C ILE A 106 -20.91 4.98 7.68
N ILE A 107 -21.66 5.30 8.73
CA ILE A 107 -21.94 6.69 9.14
C ILE A 107 -20.65 7.37 9.58
N ASP A 108 -20.40 8.57 9.06
CA ASP A 108 -19.33 9.45 9.50
C ASP A 108 -19.60 9.88 10.96
N LYS A 109 -18.93 9.25 11.93
CA LYS A 109 -19.02 9.62 13.36
C LYS A 109 -17.66 9.50 14.05
N LEU A 110 -17.44 10.37 15.03
CA LEU A 110 -16.34 10.17 15.98
C LEU A 110 -16.71 9.04 16.94
N VAL A 111 -15.71 8.24 17.30
CA VAL A 111 -15.80 7.21 18.34
C VAL A 111 -15.06 7.77 19.55
N VAL A 112 -15.79 8.03 20.65
CA VAL A 112 -15.27 8.79 21.80
C VAL A 112 -15.38 8.07 23.14
N ASN A 113 -16.03 6.90 23.19
CA ASN A 113 -16.20 6.11 24.40
C ASN A 113 -16.12 4.60 24.12
N GLU A 114 -15.99 3.80 25.18
CA GLU A 114 -15.85 2.34 25.10
C GLU A 114 -17.07 1.66 24.47
N GLU A 115 -18.29 2.15 24.74
CA GLU A 115 -19.50 1.59 24.15
C GLU A 115 -19.49 1.74 22.62
N GLU A 116 -19.10 2.92 22.12
CA GLU A 116 -18.96 3.18 20.69
C GLU A 116 -17.84 2.37 20.05
N ILE A 117 -16.74 2.11 20.77
CA ILE A 117 -15.66 1.22 20.31
C ILE A 117 -16.21 -0.18 20.08
N LEU A 118 -16.97 -0.72 21.04
CA LEU A 118 -17.60 -2.04 20.91
C LEU A 118 -18.58 -2.11 19.74
N GLN A 119 -19.28 -1.00 19.43
CA GLN A 119 -20.21 -0.95 18.29
C GLN A 119 -19.52 -0.99 16.92
N VAL A 120 -18.23 -0.68 16.83
CA VAL A 120 -17.48 -0.66 15.57
C VAL A 120 -16.55 -1.86 15.38
N GLU A 121 -16.62 -2.86 16.28
CA GLU A 121 -15.81 -4.09 16.17
C GLU A 121 -16.03 -4.81 14.81
N GLY A 122 -14.94 -5.16 14.13
CA GLY A 122 -14.94 -5.70 12.76
C GLY A 122 -15.24 -4.66 11.65
N GLN A 123 -15.48 -3.41 12.04
CA GLN A 123 -15.75 -2.28 11.16
C GLN A 123 -14.88 -1.06 11.47
N GLU A 124 -13.75 -1.27 12.14
CA GLU A 124 -12.85 -0.22 12.61
C GLU A 124 -12.35 0.65 11.45
N CYS A 125 -12.10 0.04 10.29
CA CYS A 125 -11.72 0.74 9.05
C CYS A 125 -12.83 1.64 8.46
N GLY A 126 -14.08 1.56 8.93
CA GLY A 126 -15.20 2.36 8.42
C GLY A 126 -15.48 2.13 6.94
N ASN A 127 -15.74 3.20 6.17
CA ASN A 127 -15.77 3.13 4.71
C ASN A 127 -14.34 2.99 4.18
N GLY A 128 -14.15 2.12 3.20
CA GLY A 128 -12.82 1.81 2.72
C GLY A 128 -12.80 1.00 1.44
N ILE A 129 -11.63 1.00 0.81
CA ILE A 129 -11.36 0.29 -0.44
C ILE A 129 -10.02 -0.43 -0.34
N VAL A 130 -9.94 -1.62 -0.95
CA VAL A 130 -8.69 -2.37 -1.13
C VAL A 130 -8.41 -2.47 -2.62
N ILE A 131 -7.20 -2.10 -3.03
CA ILE A 131 -6.74 -2.12 -4.42
C ILE A 131 -5.52 -3.02 -4.52
N ALA A 132 -5.54 -3.97 -5.45
CA ALA A 132 -4.39 -4.79 -5.80
C ALA A 132 -3.62 -4.17 -6.97
N HIS A 133 -2.29 -4.13 -6.87
CA HIS A 133 -1.40 -3.50 -7.86
C HIS A 133 -0.56 -4.50 -8.66
N GLY A 134 -0.77 -5.81 -8.43
CA GLY A 134 0.04 -6.88 -8.98
C GLY A 134 1.27 -7.20 -8.13
N LEU A 135 1.93 -8.32 -8.43
CA LEU A 135 3.10 -8.82 -7.70
C LEU A 135 2.90 -8.95 -6.17
N GLY A 136 1.65 -9.19 -5.75
CA GLY A 136 1.27 -9.32 -4.34
C GLY A 136 1.10 -7.99 -3.59
N TRP A 137 1.29 -6.83 -4.24
CA TRP A 137 1.06 -5.53 -3.62
C TRP A 137 -0.42 -5.22 -3.52
N GLU A 138 -0.84 -4.81 -2.32
CA GLU A 138 -2.17 -4.28 -2.02
C GLU A 138 -2.05 -2.96 -1.26
N THR A 139 -3.00 -2.07 -1.49
CA THR A 139 -3.21 -0.87 -0.66
C THR A 139 -4.62 -0.89 -0.11
N GLN A 140 -4.76 -0.44 1.14
CA GLN A 140 -6.04 -0.32 1.82
C GLN A 140 -6.21 1.13 2.28
N TYR A 141 -7.39 1.68 2.01
CA TYR A 141 -7.79 3.02 2.42
C TYR A 141 -8.96 2.84 3.39
N CYS A 142 -8.85 3.47 4.56
CA CYS A 142 -9.82 3.40 5.64
C CYS A 142 -10.30 4.80 6.02
N HIS A 143 -11.38 4.84 6.80
CA HIS A 143 -11.98 6.07 7.34
C HIS A 143 -12.40 7.06 6.25
N LEU A 144 -12.80 6.53 5.09
CA LEU A 144 -13.32 7.34 3.99
C LEU A 144 -14.67 7.92 4.36
N LYS A 145 -14.99 9.06 3.75
CA LYS A 145 -16.27 9.72 3.96
C LYS A 145 -17.42 8.82 3.47
N GLN A 146 -18.54 8.78 4.20
CA GLN A 146 -19.75 8.09 3.76
C GLN A 146 -20.21 8.58 2.38
N GLY A 147 -20.43 7.64 1.45
CA GLY A 147 -20.89 7.90 0.09
C GLY A 147 -19.79 8.36 -0.87
N SER A 148 -18.52 8.09 -0.57
CA SER A 148 -17.37 8.59 -1.34
C SER A 148 -16.49 7.53 -2.01
N VAL A 149 -16.83 6.24 -1.87
CA VAL A 149 -16.03 5.13 -2.39
C VAL A 149 -16.49 4.69 -3.77
#